data_AF-A0A1D2TPA2-F1
#
_entry.id   AF-A0A1D2TPA2-F1
#
_cell.length_a   1.000
_cell.length_b   1.000
_cell.length_c   1.000
_cell.angle_alpha   90.00
_cell.angle_beta   90.00
_cell.angle_gamma   90.00
#
_symmetry.space_group_name_H-M   'P 1'
#
loop_
_entity.id
_entity.type
_entity.pdbx_description
1 polymer ?
#
loop_
_entity_poly.entity_id
_entity_poly.type
_entity_poly.pdbx_seq_one_letter_code
_entity_poly.pdbx_strand_id
1 'polypeptide(L)'
;MSRLPAVLCAALLAALALGAAVLQRPQPPASARLTGWPLTAHMPGFGADGELGPSEIEDLTEYVIALNGAPHDGAAAARAVPLFQTHCAVCHGLGGEGSDLLGTPDLTRGQFRDIRTPEDIRQQIWRGTDGRGPVRETRARSPAG
;
A
#
# COMPACT_ATOMS: atom_id res chain seq x y z
N MET A 1 7.60 -26.69 -47.06
CA MET A 1 6.44 -27.31 -46.37
C MET A 1 6.97 -28.07 -45.15
N SER A 2 7.45 -27.34 -44.14
CA SER A 2 8.07 -27.95 -42.94
C SER A 2 7.02 -28.18 -41.87
N ARG A 3 6.75 -29.45 -41.59
CA ARG A 3 5.90 -29.90 -40.49
C ARG A 3 6.65 -29.70 -39.18
N LEU A 4 6.24 -28.73 -38.38
CA LEU A 4 6.68 -28.61 -36.99
C LEU A 4 6.15 -29.83 -36.20
N PRO A 5 6.98 -30.51 -35.39
CA PRO A 5 6.56 -31.68 -34.63
C PRO A 5 5.62 -31.25 -33.49
N ALA A 6 4.54 -32.02 -33.30
CA ALA A 6 3.47 -31.79 -32.32
C ALA A 6 3.98 -31.58 -30.87
N VAL A 7 5.21 -31.97 -30.58
CA VAL A 7 5.88 -31.83 -29.29
C VAL A 7 6.17 -30.35 -28.94
N LEU A 8 6.39 -29.48 -29.93
CA LEU A 8 6.66 -28.05 -29.70
C LEU A 8 5.40 -27.28 -29.25
N CYS A 9 4.20 -27.78 -29.57
CA CYS A 9 2.94 -27.14 -29.20
C CYS A 9 2.59 -27.38 -27.73
N ALA A 10 3.01 -28.51 -27.16
CA ALA A 10 2.74 -28.86 -25.77
C ALA A 10 3.58 -28.06 -24.76
N ALA A 11 4.80 -27.66 -25.12
CA ALA A 11 5.69 -26.92 -24.22
C ALA A 11 5.26 -25.46 -23.98
N LEU A 12 4.60 -24.81 -24.95
CA LEU A 12 4.12 -23.43 -24.78
C LEU A 12 2.88 -23.32 -23.86
N LEU A 13 2.11 -24.39 -23.68
CA LEU A 13 0.91 -24.37 -22.84
C LEU A 13 1.21 -24.56 -21.34
N ALA A 14 2.38 -25.08 -20.97
CA ALA A 14 2.75 -25.35 -19.58
C ALA A 14 3.25 -24.11 -18.80
N ALA A 15 3.69 -23.05 -19.47
CA ALA A 15 4.24 -21.85 -18.82
C ALA A 15 3.16 -20.88 -18.28
N LEU A 16 1.89 -21.06 -18.65
CA LEU A 16 0.79 -20.16 -18.29
C LEU A 16 0.10 -20.50 -16.95
N ALA A 17 0.40 -21.66 -16.35
CA ALA A 17 -0.34 -22.15 -15.18
C ALA A 17 0.25 -21.76 -13.82
N LEU A 18 1.47 -21.22 -13.76
CA LEU A 18 2.17 -20.92 -12.50
C LEU A 18 2.05 -19.45 -12.04
N GLY A 19 1.41 -18.58 -12.82
CA GLY A 19 1.26 -17.14 -12.51
C GLY A 19 -0.04 -16.73 -11.80
N ALA A 20 -1.03 -17.63 -11.66
CA ALA A 20 -2.37 -17.25 -11.21
C ALA A 20 -2.58 -17.37 -9.68
N ALA A 21 -1.66 -17.97 -8.93
CA ALA A 21 -1.86 -18.27 -7.51
C ALA A 21 -1.70 -17.07 -6.55
N VAL A 22 -1.27 -15.90 -7.04
CA VAL A 22 -1.15 -14.67 -6.23
C VAL A 22 -2.47 -13.90 -6.13
N LEU A 23 -3.47 -14.21 -6.97
CA LEU A 23 -4.68 -13.38 -7.12
C LEU A 23 -5.90 -13.79 -6.26
N GLN A 24 -5.85 -14.91 -5.55
CA GLN A 24 -6.99 -15.42 -4.76
C GLN A 24 -6.68 -15.60 -3.27
N ARG A 25 -5.98 -14.66 -2.63
CA ARG A 25 -6.08 -14.55 -1.17
C ARG A 25 -7.50 -14.06 -0.83
N PRO A 26 -8.31 -14.85 -0.10
CA PRO A 26 -9.69 -14.49 0.21
C PRO A 26 -9.69 -13.15 0.95
N GLN A 27 -10.48 -12.19 0.45
CA GLN A 27 -10.68 -10.94 1.17
C GLN A 27 -11.34 -11.28 2.51
N PRO A 28 -10.79 -10.81 3.65
CA PRO A 28 -11.46 -11.01 4.93
C PRO A 28 -12.87 -10.38 4.84
N PRO A 29 -13.87 -10.97 5.48
CA PRO A 29 -15.24 -10.48 5.39
C PRO A 29 -15.29 -9.04 5.90
N ALA A 30 -16.18 -8.22 5.33
CA ALA A 30 -16.31 -6.80 5.72
C ALA A 30 -16.58 -6.60 7.24
N SER A 31 -17.01 -7.64 7.95
CA SER A 31 -17.18 -7.68 9.42
C SER A 31 -15.88 -7.90 10.20
N ALA A 32 -14.82 -8.38 9.57
CA ALA A 32 -13.47 -8.42 10.13
C ALA A 32 -12.76 -7.05 10.01
N ARG A 33 -13.41 -6.04 9.41
CA ARG A 33 -13.05 -4.63 9.60
C ARG A 33 -13.38 -4.26 11.04
N LEU A 34 -12.45 -4.60 11.93
CA LEU A 34 -12.49 -4.28 13.34
C LEU A 34 -13.00 -2.84 13.52
N THR A 35 -13.96 -2.66 14.41
CA THR A 35 -14.62 -1.38 14.69
C THR A 35 -13.69 -0.32 15.30
N GLY A 36 -12.39 -0.59 15.39
CA GLY A 36 -11.30 0.37 15.55
C GLY A 36 -10.07 -0.11 14.79
N TRP A 37 -9.17 0.80 14.41
CA TRP A 37 -7.79 0.43 14.08
C TRP A 37 -7.24 -0.40 15.26
N PRO A 38 -6.45 -1.46 15.03
CA PRO A 38 -5.77 -2.08 16.16
C PRO A 38 -4.89 -0.99 16.79
N LEU A 39 -4.94 -0.85 18.11
CA LEU A 39 -4.15 0.14 18.87
C LEU A 39 -2.62 -0.01 18.66
N THR A 40 -2.20 -1.01 17.88
CA THR A 40 -0.83 -1.33 17.50
C THR A 40 -0.40 -0.67 16.19
N ALA A 41 -1.31 -0.11 15.40
CA ALA A 41 -0.96 0.52 14.13
C ALA A 41 -0.38 1.92 14.40
N HIS A 42 0.95 2.02 14.40
CA HIS A 42 1.70 3.26 14.58
C HIS A 42 2.57 3.51 13.35
N MET A 43 2.32 4.61 12.65
CA MET A 43 3.15 5.08 11.54
C MET A 43 3.79 6.42 11.96
N PRO A 44 5.12 6.56 11.90
CA PRO A 44 5.78 7.81 12.23
C PRO A 44 5.43 8.91 11.20
N GLY A 45 5.61 10.17 11.60
CA GLY A 45 5.31 11.31 10.74
C GLY A 45 6.57 11.76 10.04
N PHE A 46 6.96 11.10 8.96
CA PHE A 46 8.27 11.32 8.30
C PHE A 46 8.55 12.78 7.94
N GLY A 47 7.53 13.54 7.53
CA GLY A 47 7.68 14.98 7.25
C GLY A 47 7.68 15.85 8.51
N ALA A 48 6.81 15.52 9.48
CA ALA A 48 6.72 16.24 10.75
C ALA A 48 7.95 16.02 11.66
N ASP A 49 8.54 14.83 11.61
CA ASP A 49 9.71 14.41 12.37
C ASP A 49 11.02 14.81 11.67
N GLY A 50 10.93 15.33 10.43
CA GLY A 50 12.07 15.85 9.66
C GLY A 50 12.94 14.78 9.01
N GLU A 51 12.44 13.54 8.88
CA GLU A 51 13.15 12.44 8.21
C GLU A 51 13.12 12.58 6.69
N LEU A 52 12.04 13.11 6.13
CA LEU A 52 11.85 13.28 4.69
C LEU A 52 11.39 14.70 4.35
N GLY A 53 11.91 15.23 3.25
CA GLY A 53 11.52 16.52 2.70
C GLY A 53 10.20 16.48 1.93
N PRO A 54 9.60 17.65 1.64
CA PRO A 54 8.33 17.72 0.91
C PRO A 54 8.35 16.99 -0.44
N SER A 55 9.39 17.18 -1.25
CA SER A 55 9.49 16.54 -2.57
C SER A 55 9.62 15.02 -2.50
N GLU A 56 10.30 14.50 -1.47
CA GLU A 56 10.44 13.06 -1.24
C GLU A 56 9.10 12.44 -0.87
N ILE A 57 8.30 13.16 -0.08
CA ILE A 57 6.95 12.74 0.30
C ILE A 57 5.98 12.79 -0.88
N GLU A 58 6.11 13.77 -1.79
CA GLU A 58 5.36 13.76 -3.06
C GLU A 58 5.72 12.53 -3.90
N ASP A 59 7.01 12.24 -4.07
CA ASP A 59 7.47 11.08 -4.84
C ASP A 59 6.95 9.76 -4.22
N LEU A 60 6.99 9.63 -2.89
CA LEU A 60 6.47 8.47 -2.17
C LEU A 60 4.96 8.34 -2.32
N THR A 61 4.24 9.46 -2.37
CA THR A 61 2.79 9.47 -2.59
C THR A 61 2.46 8.85 -3.95
N GLU A 62 3.15 9.28 -5.00
CA GLU A 62 3.00 8.70 -6.35
C GLU A 62 3.39 7.23 -6.39
N TYR A 63 4.42 6.82 -5.65
CA TYR A 63 4.78 5.40 -5.54
C TYR A 63 3.68 4.56 -4.87
N VAL A 64 3.08 5.04 -3.77
CA VAL A 64 1.98 4.32 -3.11
C VAL A 64 0.75 4.23 -4.02
N ILE A 65 0.45 5.27 -4.80
CA ILE A 65 -0.62 5.24 -5.81
C ILE A 65 -0.32 4.20 -6.88
N ALA A 66 0.93 4.11 -7.33
CA ALA A 66 1.40 3.12 -8.30
C ALA A 66 1.23 1.69 -7.80
N LEU A 67 1.52 1.40 -6.53
CA LEU A 67 1.35 0.08 -5.93
C LEU A 67 -0.08 -0.44 -6.01
N ASN A 68 -1.07 0.45 -5.91
CA ASN A 68 -2.49 0.13 -6.03
C ASN A 68 -2.98 0.09 -7.50
N GLY A 69 -2.09 0.26 -8.48
CA GLY A 69 -2.41 0.26 -9.90
C GLY A 69 -3.24 1.47 -10.37
N ALA A 70 -3.32 2.53 -9.56
CA ALA A 70 -4.01 3.76 -9.95
C ALA A 70 -3.13 4.63 -10.87
N PRO A 71 -3.72 5.53 -11.69
CA PRO A 71 -2.95 6.49 -12.49
C PRO A 71 -2.05 7.36 -11.60
N HIS A 72 -0.78 7.49 -11.98
CA HIS A 72 0.28 8.15 -11.19
C HIS A 72 1.36 8.76 -12.11
N ASP A 73 2.22 9.59 -11.55
CA ASP A 73 3.47 10.02 -12.18
C ASP A 73 4.54 8.92 -12.03
N GLY A 74 4.83 8.23 -13.13
CA GLY A 74 5.82 7.15 -13.16
C GLY A 74 7.25 7.59 -12.86
N ALA A 75 7.62 8.83 -13.18
CA ALA A 75 8.96 9.34 -12.90
C ALA A 75 9.13 9.66 -11.41
N ALA A 76 8.10 10.22 -10.77
CA ALA A 76 8.05 10.42 -9.33
C ALA A 76 8.08 9.09 -8.57
N ALA A 77 7.22 8.14 -8.97
CA ALA A 77 7.20 6.80 -8.39
C ALA A 77 8.56 6.09 -8.51
N ALA A 78 9.26 6.22 -9.64
CA ALA A 78 10.59 5.63 -9.82
C ALA A 78 11.65 6.23 -8.87
N ARG A 79 11.62 7.55 -8.62
CA ARG A 79 12.52 8.20 -7.65
C ARG A 79 12.27 7.74 -6.21
N ALA A 80 11.03 7.39 -5.89
CA ALA A 80 10.64 6.99 -4.54
C ALA A 80 10.95 5.53 -4.19
N VAL A 81 11.30 4.66 -5.15
CA VAL A 81 11.66 3.25 -4.86
C VAL A 81 12.70 3.10 -3.73
N PRO A 82 13.88 3.75 -3.78
CA PRO A 82 14.88 3.64 -2.71
C PRO A 82 14.39 4.25 -1.38
N LEU A 83 13.58 5.30 -1.43
CA LEU A 83 12.98 5.91 -0.23
C LEU A 83 12.03 4.92 0.45
N PHE A 84 11.16 4.28 -0.33
CA PHE A 84 10.22 3.30 0.17
C PHE A 84 10.94 2.09 0.79
N GLN A 85 11.99 1.59 0.15
CA GLN A 85 12.80 0.50 0.69
C GLN A 85 13.46 0.85 2.02
N THR A 86 13.90 2.11 2.17
CA THR A 86 14.61 2.58 3.36
C THR A 86 13.66 2.84 4.53
N HIS A 87 12.53 3.49 4.27
CA HIS A 87 11.66 4.04 5.33
C HIS A 87 10.36 3.23 5.53
N CYS A 88 9.81 2.63 4.48
CA CYS A 88 8.45 2.10 4.48
C CYS A 88 8.41 0.57 4.51
N ALA A 89 9.35 -0.08 3.81
CA ALA A 89 9.32 -1.52 3.58
C ALA A 89 9.50 -2.37 4.85
N VAL A 90 10.10 -1.81 5.90
CA VAL A 90 10.22 -2.47 7.22
C VAL A 90 8.85 -2.84 7.82
N CYS A 91 7.83 -2.03 7.54
CA CYS A 91 6.48 -2.21 8.05
C CYS A 91 5.49 -2.67 6.97
N HIS A 92 5.66 -2.18 5.74
CA HIS A 92 4.75 -2.44 4.62
C HIS A 92 5.22 -3.57 3.68
N GLY A 93 6.40 -4.15 3.89
CA GLY A 93 6.99 -5.10 2.96
C GLY A 93 7.60 -4.43 1.74
N LEU A 94 8.46 -5.14 1.01
CA LEU A 94 9.17 -4.59 -0.15
C LEU A 94 8.23 -4.21 -1.31
N GLY A 95 7.12 -4.93 -1.47
CA GLY A 95 6.09 -4.67 -2.48
C GLY A 95 4.87 -3.92 -1.92
N GLY A 96 4.88 -3.51 -0.65
CA GLY A 96 3.74 -2.84 -0.03
C GLY A 96 2.60 -3.77 0.37
N GLU A 97 2.85 -5.07 0.53
CA GLU A 97 1.82 -6.08 0.86
C GLU A 97 1.26 -5.95 2.29
N GLY A 98 1.93 -5.20 3.16
CA GLY A 98 1.52 -5.00 4.55
C GLY A 98 1.70 -6.25 5.43
N SER A 99 1.19 -6.17 6.66
CA SER A 99 1.29 -7.22 7.65
C SER A 99 0.20 -7.08 8.71
N ASP A 100 -0.69 -8.07 8.78
CA ASP A 100 -1.73 -8.11 9.83
C ASP A 100 -1.13 -8.16 11.24
N LEU A 101 0.04 -8.78 11.40
CA LEU A 101 0.75 -8.86 12.68
C LEU A 101 1.22 -7.49 13.18
N LEU A 102 1.61 -6.60 12.25
CA LEU A 102 2.02 -5.23 12.55
C LEU A 102 0.84 -4.25 12.48
N GLY A 103 -0.33 -4.70 12.02
CA GLY A 103 -1.47 -3.83 11.76
C GLY A 103 -1.24 -2.87 10.59
N THR A 104 -0.34 -3.22 9.66
CA THR A 104 -0.01 -2.38 8.50
C THR A 104 -0.85 -2.80 7.29
N PRO A 105 -1.53 -1.86 6.60
CA PRO A 105 -2.40 -2.18 5.48
C PRO A 105 -1.61 -2.65 4.25
N ASP A 106 -2.27 -3.50 3.45
CA ASP A 106 -1.84 -3.87 2.11
C ASP A 106 -2.09 -2.70 1.15
N LEU A 107 -1.00 -2.03 0.77
CA LEU A 107 -0.98 -0.86 -0.11
C LEU A 107 -1.32 -1.25 -1.56
N THR A 108 -1.07 -2.50 -1.96
CA THR A 108 -1.32 -3.00 -3.32
C THR A 108 -2.79 -3.22 -3.63
N ARG A 109 -3.60 -3.36 -2.57
CA ARG A 109 -5.04 -3.63 -2.66
C ARG A 109 -5.91 -2.42 -2.29
N GLY A 110 -5.27 -1.28 -2.05
CA GLY A 110 -5.97 -0.06 -1.69
C GLY A 110 -6.76 -0.18 -0.39
N GLN A 111 -6.31 -1.02 0.55
CA GLN A 111 -6.98 -1.25 1.83
C GLN A 111 -6.71 -0.09 2.80
N PHE A 112 -7.01 1.13 2.38
CA PHE A 112 -6.86 2.32 3.18
C PHE A 112 -8.17 2.64 3.90
N ARG A 113 -8.14 2.71 5.23
CA ARG A 113 -9.28 3.19 6.00
C ARG A 113 -9.24 4.71 6.06
N ASP A 114 -10.18 5.33 5.35
CA ASP A 114 -10.44 6.77 5.32
C ASP A 114 -9.48 7.66 4.51
N ILE A 115 -8.60 7.07 3.70
CA ILE A 115 -7.84 7.77 2.66
C ILE A 115 -8.63 7.65 1.36
N ARG A 116 -8.91 8.78 0.69
CA ARG A 116 -9.69 8.81 -0.55
C ARG A 116 -8.99 9.53 -1.70
N THR A 117 -7.94 10.28 -1.40
CA THR A 117 -7.24 11.14 -2.36
C THR A 117 -5.72 10.98 -2.24
N PRO A 118 -4.95 11.34 -3.28
CA PRO A 118 -3.50 11.48 -3.19
C PRO A 118 -3.05 12.35 -2.02
N GLU A 119 -3.76 13.45 -1.76
CA GLU A 119 -3.47 14.35 -0.65
C GLU A 119 -3.63 13.65 0.72
N ASP A 120 -4.61 12.76 0.87
CA ASP A 120 -4.76 11.99 2.10
C ASP A 120 -3.57 11.05 2.32
N ILE A 121 -3.03 10.43 1.26
CA ILE A 121 -1.83 9.59 1.32
C ILE A 121 -0.64 10.46 1.75
N ARG A 122 -0.46 11.60 1.08
CA ARG A 122 0.62 12.55 1.36
C ARG A 122 0.60 13.03 2.80
N GLN A 123 -0.57 13.42 3.31
CA GLN A 123 -0.74 13.86 4.69
C GLN A 123 -0.50 12.73 5.69
N GLN A 124 -0.90 11.51 5.36
CA GLN A 124 -0.62 10.35 6.18
C GLN A 124 0.90 10.12 6.29
N ILE A 125 1.64 10.16 5.18
CA ILE A 125 3.11 10.05 5.18
C ILE A 125 3.75 11.20 5.97
N TRP A 126 3.24 12.42 5.80
CA TRP A 126 3.77 13.60 6.48
C TRP A 126 3.60 13.52 8.00
N ARG A 127 2.39 13.21 8.48
CA ARG A 127 2.00 13.35 9.90
C ARG A 127 2.03 12.06 10.69
N GLY A 128 2.01 10.91 10.02
CA GLY A 128 1.91 9.62 10.69
C GLY A 128 0.49 9.34 11.23
N THR A 129 0.36 8.23 11.95
CA THR A 129 -0.84 7.88 12.74
C THR A 129 -0.42 7.14 14.00
N ASP A 130 -1.18 7.34 15.08
CA ASP A 130 -1.00 6.67 16.37
C ASP A 130 -2.08 5.58 16.62
N GLY A 131 -2.74 5.13 15.54
CA GLY A 131 -3.81 4.14 15.62
C GLY A 131 -5.17 4.72 15.99
N ARG A 132 -5.30 6.05 16.14
CA ARG A 132 -6.59 6.74 16.33
C ARG A 132 -7.20 7.28 15.03
N GLY A 133 -6.62 6.93 13.88
CA GLY A 133 -7.00 7.40 12.55
C GLY A 133 -6.05 8.49 12.02
N PRO A 134 -6.27 8.99 10.79
CA PRO A 134 -5.46 10.09 10.27
C PRO A 134 -5.72 11.34 11.09
N VAL A 135 -4.71 12.22 11.17
CA VAL A 135 -4.72 13.50 11.89
C VAL A 135 -5.64 14.54 11.22
N ARG A 136 -6.75 14.10 10.59
CA ARG A 136 -7.88 14.98 10.34
C ARG A 136 -8.47 15.28 11.71
N GLU A 137 -8.29 16.53 12.07
CA GLU A 137 -8.80 17.21 13.24
C GLU A 137 -10.01 16.52 13.85
N THR A 138 -9.83 16.08 15.09
CA THR A 138 -10.85 15.94 16.12
C THR A 138 -12.22 16.52 15.74
N ARG A 139 -13.01 15.83 14.91
CA ARG A 139 -14.45 16.05 14.88
C ARG A 139 -14.99 15.38 16.11
N ALA A 140 -14.99 16.15 17.19
CA ALA A 140 -15.96 16.12 18.26
C ALA A 140 -16.72 14.78 18.35
N ARG A 141 -16.13 13.83 19.07
CA ARG A 141 -17.00 13.12 20.02
C ARG A 141 -17.31 14.16 21.08
N SER A 142 -18.36 14.95 20.86
CA SER A 142 -19.02 15.64 21.97
C SER A 142 -19.21 14.60 23.07
N PRO A 143 -18.75 14.84 24.32
CA PRO A 143 -19.10 13.95 25.40
C PRO A 143 -20.64 13.90 25.45
N ALA A 144 -21.20 12.70 25.42
CA ALA A 144 -22.62 12.52 25.67
C ALA A 144 -22.90 13.08 27.07
N GLY A 145 -23.63 14.18 27.11
CA GLY A 145 -24.21 14.82 28.29
C GLY A 145 -25.58 15.32 27.90
#